data_AF-A0A6N6NL89-F1
#
_entry.id   AF-A0A6N6NL89-F1
#
_cell.length_a   1.000
_cell.length_b   1.000
_cell.length_c   1.000
_cell.angle_alpha   90.00
_cell.angle_beta   90.00
_cell.angle_gamma   90.00
#
_symmetry.space_group_name_H-M   'P 1'
#
loop_
_entity.id
_entity.type
_entity.pdbx_description
1 polymer ?
#
loop_
_entity_poly.entity_id
_entity_poly.type
_entity_poly.pdbx_seq_one_letter_code
_entity_poly.pdbx_strand_id
1 'polypeptide(L)'
;MDVEPTATDEPTEPEFFDSLFRKRKKNGEWKIVETPDLGVLAVDAHCHLQYQKNPGLALARAGLHGVGFMCTVVDVYEDGTTTYDSLSKWNHEAALSMQRLFSRC
;
A
#
# COMPACT_ATOMS: atom_id res chain seq x y z
N MET A 1 -11.50 3.26 38.37
CA MET A 1 -10.47 4.13 37.77
C MET A 1 -10.51 3.83 36.29
N ASP A 2 -11.40 4.51 35.59
CA ASP A 2 -11.62 4.35 34.17
C ASP A 2 -10.51 5.09 33.44
N VAL A 3 -9.59 4.33 32.83
CA VAL A 3 -8.56 4.89 31.97
C VAL A 3 -9.24 5.14 30.63
N GLU A 4 -9.58 6.41 30.35
CA GLU A 4 -10.01 6.79 29.01
C GLU A 4 -8.87 6.47 28.02
N PRO A 5 -9.17 5.86 26.86
CA PRO A 5 -8.17 5.66 25.84
C PRO A 5 -7.81 7.04 25.27
N THR A 6 -6.60 7.49 25.56
CA THR A 6 -6.00 8.62 24.84
C THR A 6 -5.75 8.20 23.41
N ALA A 7 -6.77 8.35 22.56
CA ALA A 7 -6.61 8.33 21.11
C ALA A 7 -5.64 9.47 20.77
N THR A 8 -4.38 9.11 20.59
CA THR A 8 -3.41 10.00 19.98
C THR A 8 -3.89 10.14 18.53
N ASP A 9 -4.53 11.27 18.22
CA ASP A 9 -4.92 11.66 16.87
C ASP A 9 -3.64 11.91 16.05
N GLU A 10 -2.90 10.84 15.77
CA GLU A 10 -1.83 10.87 14.78
C GLU A 10 -2.50 11.21 13.46
N PRO A 11 -2.15 12.35 12.82
CA PRO A 11 -2.82 12.77 11.61
C PRO A 11 -2.64 11.70 10.55
N THR A 12 -3.76 11.13 10.12
CA THR A 12 -3.83 10.07 9.12
C THR A 12 -3.01 10.47 7.91
N GLU A 13 -1.96 9.70 7.60
CA GLU A 13 -1.17 9.93 6.40
C GLU A 13 -2.10 9.99 5.18
N PRO A 14 -2.05 11.09 4.39
CA PRO A 14 -2.92 11.27 3.23
C PRO A 14 -2.61 10.23 2.17
N GLU A 15 -3.66 9.78 1.49
CA GLU A 15 -3.51 8.84 0.38
C GLU A 15 -3.15 9.60 -0.90
N PHE A 16 -1.92 9.39 -1.37
CA PHE A 16 -1.47 9.94 -2.66
C PHE A 16 -1.85 8.97 -3.77
N PHE A 17 -2.45 9.43 -4.88
CA PHE A 17 -2.83 8.58 -6.02
C PHE A 17 -1.86 8.74 -7.20
N ASP A 18 -0.58 8.53 -6.92
CA ASP A 18 0.53 8.57 -7.88
C ASP A 18 1.57 7.48 -7.55
N SER A 19 2.64 7.37 -8.36
CA SER A 19 3.69 6.38 -8.20
C SER A 19 4.85 6.82 -7.28
N LEU A 20 4.78 8.01 -6.69
CA LEU A 20 5.93 8.65 -6.05
C LEU A 20 6.07 8.26 -4.58
N PHE A 21 7.31 8.04 -4.14
CA PHE A 21 7.61 7.83 -2.73
C PHE A 21 7.77 9.16 -2.01
N ARG A 22 7.34 9.20 -0.76
CA ARG A 22 7.41 10.41 0.06
C ARG A 22 7.93 10.10 1.45
N LYS A 23 8.65 11.07 2.02
CA LYS A 23 9.09 11.05 3.42
C LYS A 23 8.50 12.26 4.14
N ARG A 24 7.82 12.01 5.26
CA ARG A 24 7.30 13.07 6.13
C ARG A 24 8.47 13.80 6.81
N LYS A 25 8.51 15.11 6.71
CA LYS A 25 9.45 15.98 7.44
C LYS A 25 8.90 16.30 8.85
N LYS A 26 9.78 16.75 9.74
CA LYS A 26 9.42 17.17 11.11
C LYS A 26 8.38 18.29 11.16
N ASN A 27 8.32 19.14 10.13
CA ASN A 27 7.33 20.22 9.99
C ASN A 27 5.99 19.76 9.39
N GLY A 28 5.80 18.45 9.15
CA GLY A 28 4.59 17.87 8.58
C GLY A 28 4.52 17.85 7.05
N GLU A 29 5.44 18.49 6.35
CA GLU A 29 5.50 18.49 4.88
C GLU A 29 5.96 17.13 4.34
N TRP A 30 5.44 16.73 3.18
CA TRP A 30 5.84 15.50 2.49
C TRP A 30 6.82 15.81 1.36
N LYS A 31 8.05 15.30 1.47
CA LYS A 31 9.07 15.44 0.41
C LYS A 31 9.03 14.21 -0.49
N ILE A 32 8.94 14.40 -1.80
CA ILE A 32 9.17 13.32 -2.77
C ILE A 32 10.63 12.87 -2.69
N VAL A 33 10.83 11.56 -2.65
CA VAL A 33 12.14 10.92 -2.64
C VAL A 33 12.26 9.98 -3.84
N GLU A 34 13.49 9.66 -4.21
CA GLU A 34 13.72 8.70 -5.29
C GLU A 34 13.18 7.32 -4.92
N THR A 35 12.66 6.66 -5.95
CA THR A 35 12.13 5.31 -5.87
C THR A 35 13.32 4.34 -5.79
N PRO A 36 13.29 3.32 -4.91
CA PRO A 36 14.33 2.31 -4.89
C PRO A 36 14.40 1.60 -6.26
N ASP A 37 15.57 1.60 -6.89
CA ASP A 37 15.84 0.75 -8.06
C ASP A 37 16.46 -0.56 -7.58
N LEU A 38 15.71 -1.65 -7.75
CA LEU A 38 16.15 -2.98 -7.35
C LEU A 38 17.06 -3.63 -8.41
N GLY A 39 17.15 -3.05 -9.62
CA GLY A 39 17.97 -3.55 -10.74
C GLY A 39 17.50 -4.90 -11.32
N VAL A 40 16.50 -5.53 -10.71
CA VAL A 40 15.93 -6.83 -11.08
C VAL A 40 14.45 -6.85 -10.75
N LEU A 41 13.73 -7.81 -11.35
CA LEU A 41 12.38 -8.13 -10.91
C LEU A 41 12.45 -8.75 -9.50
N ALA A 42 11.83 -8.10 -8.54
CA ALA A 42 11.80 -8.53 -7.15
C ALA A 42 10.55 -9.35 -6.83
N VAL A 43 10.67 -10.12 -5.76
CA VAL A 43 9.57 -10.87 -5.16
C VAL A 43 9.37 -10.36 -3.74
N ASP A 44 8.13 -10.00 -3.42
CA ASP A 44 7.73 -9.78 -2.03
C ASP A 44 7.27 -11.11 -1.43
N ALA A 45 8.16 -11.77 -0.69
CA ALA A 45 7.87 -13.08 -0.11
C ALA A 45 6.88 -13.03 1.06
N HIS A 46 6.58 -11.85 1.62
CA HIS A 46 5.70 -11.70 2.77
C HIS A 46 5.11 -10.29 2.82
N CYS A 47 3.85 -10.16 2.43
CA CYS A 47 3.08 -8.94 2.66
C CYS A 47 1.74 -9.23 3.35
N HIS A 48 1.17 -8.21 3.99
CA HIS A 48 -0.20 -8.25 4.50
C HIS A 48 -1.01 -7.22 3.72
N LEU A 49 -1.61 -7.67 2.62
CA LEU A 49 -2.29 -6.78 1.71
C LEU A 49 -3.58 -6.20 2.32
N GLN A 50 -4.24 -6.96 3.19
CA GLN A 50 -5.45 -6.55 3.90
C GLN A 50 -5.26 -5.35 4.84
N TYR A 51 -4.03 -5.14 5.32
CA TYR A 51 -3.70 -4.01 6.20
C TYR A 51 -3.25 -2.77 5.44
N GLN A 52 -3.14 -2.83 4.11
CA GLN A 52 -2.90 -1.62 3.33
C GLN A 52 -4.15 -0.75 3.32
N LYS A 53 -3.98 0.56 3.51
CA LYS A 53 -5.10 1.54 3.41
C LYS A 53 -5.82 1.43 2.07
N ASN A 54 -5.05 1.23 0.99
CA ASN A 54 -5.56 0.99 -0.35
C ASN A 54 -4.78 -0.17 -1.00
N PRO A 55 -5.29 -1.40 -0.86
CA PRO A 55 -4.65 -2.60 -1.37
C PRO A 55 -4.39 -2.58 -2.89
N GLY A 56 -5.39 -2.17 -3.69
CA GLY A 56 -5.24 -2.10 -5.15
C GLY A 56 -4.17 -1.09 -5.59
N LEU A 57 -4.11 0.08 -4.94
CA LEU A 57 -3.07 1.06 -5.23
C LEU A 57 -1.67 0.58 -4.78
N ALA A 58 -1.58 -0.10 -3.65
CA ALA A 58 -0.33 -0.71 -3.18
C ALA A 58 0.19 -1.75 -4.18
N LEU A 59 -0.69 -2.62 -4.68
CA LEU A 59 -0.37 -3.59 -5.74
C LEU A 59 0.14 -2.90 -7.02
N ALA A 60 -0.58 -1.88 -7.50
CA ALA A 60 -0.20 -1.15 -8.71
C ALA A 60 1.19 -0.50 -8.59
N ARG A 61 1.49 0.07 -7.42
CA ARG A 61 2.80 0.66 -7.13
C ARG A 61 3.91 -0.39 -7.06
N ALA A 62 3.66 -1.52 -6.39
CA ALA A 62 4.62 -2.60 -6.29
C ALA A 62 5.03 -3.09 -7.69
N GLY A 63 4.04 -3.34 -8.57
CA GLY A 63 4.30 -3.75 -9.95
C GLY A 63 5.06 -2.71 -10.76
N LEU A 64 4.68 -1.42 -10.64
CA LEU A 64 5.37 -0.33 -11.34
C LEU A 64 6.85 -0.19 -10.92
N HIS A 65 7.16 -0.50 -9.65
CA HIS A 65 8.50 -0.43 -9.09
C HIS A 65 9.25 -1.78 -9.12
N GLY A 66 8.84 -2.69 -10.00
CA GLY A 66 9.60 -3.91 -10.30
C GLY A 66 9.36 -5.08 -9.34
N VAL A 67 8.31 -5.06 -8.52
CA VAL A 67 7.87 -6.26 -7.77
C VAL A 67 6.95 -7.08 -8.68
N GLY A 68 7.48 -8.18 -9.23
CA GLY A 68 6.77 -9.00 -10.21
C GLY A 68 5.89 -10.10 -9.62
N PHE A 69 6.12 -10.44 -8.35
CA PHE A 69 5.35 -11.45 -7.64
C PHE A 69 5.29 -11.10 -6.16
N MET A 70 4.18 -11.44 -5.51
CA MET A 70 4.04 -11.28 -4.08
C MET A 70 3.24 -12.40 -3.42
N CYS A 71 3.57 -12.67 -2.17
CA CYS A 71 2.84 -13.57 -1.30
C CYS A 71 2.13 -12.76 -0.22
N THR A 72 0.80 -12.60 -0.35
CA THR A 72 0.01 -12.02 0.74
C THR A 72 -0.34 -13.10 1.77
N VAL A 73 -0.08 -12.79 3.03
CA VAL A 73 -0.44 -13.64 4.16
C VAL A 73 -1.92 -13.49 4.46
N VAL A 74 -2.56 -14.59 4.83
CA VAL A 74 -3.91 -14.60 5.35
C VAL A 74 -3.83 -14.63 6.87
N ASP A 75 -4.35 -13.60 7.52
CA ASP A 75 -4.56 -13.63 8.96
C ASP A 75 -5.96 -14.18 9.25
N VAL A 76 -6.01 -15.49 9.52
CA VAL A 76 -7.27 -16.19 9.78
C VAL A 76 -7.88 -15.83 11.14
N TYR A 77 -7.07 -15.31 12.07
CA TYR A 77 -7.53 -14.99 13.42
C TYR A 77 -8.12 -13.58 13.47
N GLU A 78 -7.45 -12.60 12.86
CA GLU A 78 -7.90 -11.20 12.89
C GLU A 78 -8.94 -10.90 11.81
N ASP A 79 -8.74 -11.39 10.58
CA ASP A 79 -9.51 -10.95 9.40
C ASP A 79 -10.24 -12.08 8.67
N GLY A 80 -10.18 -13.31 9.20
CA GLY A 80 -10.89 -14.48 8.68
C GLY A 80 -10.61 -14.75 7.20
N THR A 81 -11.64 -14.61 6.35
CA THR A 81 -11.56 -14.88 4.91
C THR A 81 -11.28 -13.65 4.06
N THR A 82 -11.10 -12.47 4.67
CA THR A 82 -11.04 -11.17 3.96
C THR A 82 -10.05 -11.16 2.81
N THR A 83 -8.84 -11.71 3.01
CA THR A 83 -7.82 -11.78 1.97
C THR A 83 -8.29 -12.58 0.76
N TYR A 84 -8.97 -13.71 0.96
CA TYR A 84 -9.50 -14.52 -0.13
C TYR A 84 -10.65 -13.82 -0.86
N ASP A 85 -11.60 -13.26 -0.11
CA ASP A 85 -12.80 -12.64 -0.65
C ASP A 85 -12.48 -11.36 -1.44
N SER A 86 -11.44 -10.63 -1.01
CA SER A 86 -11.07 -9.33 -1.58
C SER A 86 -10.00 -9.41 -2.66
N LEU A 87 -9.28 -10.54 -2.80
CA LEU A 87 -8.15 -10.63 -3.71
C LEU A 87 -8.50 -10.24 -5.15
N SER A 88 -9.61 -10.78 -5.68
CA SER A 88 -10.08 -10.46 -7.03
C SER A 88 -10.41 -8.97 -7.20
N LYS A 89 -11.00 -8.37 -6.17
CA LYS A 89 -11.32 -6.94 -6.15
C LYS A 89 -10.05 -6.10 -6.16
N TRP A 90 -9.10 -6.37 -5.28
CA TRP A 90 -7.84 -5.62 -5.21
C TRP A 90 -7.03 -5.75 -6.50
N ASN A 91 -7.04 -6.92 -7.13
CA ASN A 91 -6.36 -7.13 -8.41
C ASN A 91 -7.01 -6.30 -9.53
N HIS A 92 -8.35 -6.21 -9.56
CA HIS A 92 -9.07 -5.34 -10.47
C HIS A 92 -8.80 -3.85 -10.21
N GLU A 93 -8.82 -3.43 -8.94
CA GLU A 93 -8.49 -2.07 -8.53
C GLU A 93 -7.04 -1.69 -8.89
N ALA A 94 -6.11 -2.64 -8.80
CA ALA A 94 -4.72 -2.45 -9.20
C ALA A 94 -4.61 -2.19 -10.71
N ALA A 95 -5.32 -2.96 -11.55
CA ALA A 95 -5.34 -2.73 -12.98
C ALA A 95 -5.88 -1.33 -13.35
N LEU A 96 -6.98 -0.91 -12.72
CA LEU A 96 -7.53 0.44 -12.91
C LEU A 96 -6.57 1.53 -12.41
N SER A 97 -5.90 1.28 -11.30
CA SER A 97 -4.93 2.21 -10.73
C SER A 97 -3.72 2.37 -11.63
N MET A 98 -3.15 1.27 -12.16
CA MET A 98 -2.07 1.32 -13.13
C MET A 98 -2.45 2.15 -14.37
N GLN A 99 -3.64 1.95 -14.93
CA GLN A 99 -4.10 2.76 -16.06
C GLN A 99 -4.10 4.26 -15.73
N ARG A 100 -4.58 4.64 -14.54
CA ARG A 100 -4.59 6.05 -14.10
C ARG A 100 -3.20 6.61 -13.86
N LEU A 101 -2.27 5.79 -13.35
CA LEU A 101 -0.89 6.18 -13.12
C LEU A 101 -0.18 6.46 -14.46
N PHE A 102 -0.38 5.60 -15.46
CA PHE A 102 0.19 5.79 -16.80
C PHE A 102 -0.42 6.98 -17.56
N SER A 103 -1.72 7.27 -17.39
CA SER A 103 -2.36 8.45 -18.01
C SER A 103 -1.91 9.80 -17.44
N ARG A 104 -1.09 9.81 -16.38
CA ARG A 104 -0.59 11.01 -15.71
C ARG A 104 0.91 11.26 -15.95
N CYS A 105 1.56 10.42 -16.75
CA CYS A 105 2.91 10.62 -17.27
C CYS A 105 2.84 11.42 -18.58
#